data_AF-A2EJ68-F1
#
_entry.id   AF-A2EJ68-F1
#
_cell.length_a   1.000
_cell.length_b   1.000
_cell.length_c   1.000
_cell.angle_alpha   90.00
_cell.angle_beta   90.00
_cell.angle_gamma   90.00
#
_symmetry.space_group_name_H-M   'P 1'
#
loop_
_entity.id
_entity.type
_entity.pdbx_description
1 polymer ?
#
loop_
_entity_poly.entity_id
_entity_poly.type
_entity_poly.pdbx_seq_one_letter_code
_entity_poly.pdbx_strand_id
1 'polypeptide(L)'
;MKKGKNLENEIDLPENIESELENLKAKLGETMPDVYEARRTALVGFEYFVKDYTKKFVAKSEMYKAIKIDPYCFDAYLGLIMIMDDNDYKIDPQTGQNLLRELLSLYGKYISEKFTKLPNVFSDEPLLAPYIRVLSHFTDLLMETDQLEIATYMSELLLRINFKPKVRTTFYILANYIKVIGRERSRQPVFVERNTTHLKALLEARDSNNNLIYDFDDPEWGAFPSLARVYLEYCNGAKNWRSQLRKFIKTFSQLAREVIVYITCGGELDVRHNCQCHICTSKIMVEYAFMEDSPFNIVLHNEYQAAHHPIYSIRSIYMVPNIFAKFSRAIRKNGYEYVEKHLESGRQTMSEGNYQKSVNKFSKSMEILMNITYLEKKFYEGMQYAIITNRATSEFKLELLDICRHDIRLGLFQKKDCKRLYEYIHNIMVQFNAMTLVPVADELWEQAKSENPDFEKLSKKAIAILSLEGLIAARTDKLSEDLMNDLENRNIEDMFSRISFPSSQLDPLPWLNDQEQEEPVILIDIVQNENNLSDSDQQPENNENVNS
;
A
#
# COMPACT_ATOMS: atom_id res chain seq x y z
N MET A 1 -6.34 37.94 8.74
CA MET A 1 -5.17 37.32 9.40
C MET A 1 -5.20 37.65 10.89
N LYS A 2 -5.71 36.73 11.73
CA LYS A 2 -5.55 36.85 13.18
C LYS A 2 -4.15 36.34 13.52
N LYS A 3 -3.34 37.16 14.20
CA LYS A 3 -2.02 36.74 14.72
C LYS A 3 -2.24 35.51 15.61
N GLY A 4 -1.72 34.36 15.19
CA GLY A 4 -1.79 33.12 15.94
C GLY A 4 -1.05 33.28 17.27
N LYS A 5 -1.69 32.86 18.36
CA LYS A 5 -0.98 32.60 19.62
C LYS A 5 0.09 31.54 19.32
N ASN A 6 1.31 31.74 19.84
CA ASN A 6 2.35 30.71 19.82
C ASN A 6 1.74 29.41 20.38
N LEU A 7 1.62 28.41 19.52
CA LEU A 7 1.12 27.06 19.81
C LEU A 7 2.26 26.15 20.30
N GLU A 8 3.34 26.72 20.82
CA GLU A 8 4.46 26.02 21.46
C GLU A 8 4.07 25.54 22.87
N ASN A 9 2.89 24.93 23.01
CA ASN A 9 2.68 24.06 24.16
C ASN A 9 3.47 22.79 23.84
N GLU A 10 4.47 22.48 24.67
CA GLU A 10 5.15 21.18 24.65
C GLU A 10 4.09 20.09 24.64
N ILE A 11 4.07 19.27 23.59
CA ILE A 11 3.33 18.02 23.63
C ILE A 11 4.14 17.08 24.49
N ASP A 12 3.53 16.58 25.56
CA ASP A 12 4.02 15.38 26.23
C ASP A 12 4.04 14.24 25.21
N LEU A 13 5.25 13.86 24.77
CA LEU A 13 5.43 12.76 23.84
C LEU A 13 5.10 11.46 24.56
N PRO A 14 4.51 10.45 23.89
CA PRO A 14 4.37 9.14 24.49
C PRO A 14 5.72 8.57 24.92
N GLU A 15 5.75 7.84 26.04
CA GLU A 15 6.98 7.22 26.58
C GLU A 15 7.74 6.39 25.53
N ASN A 16 7.04 5.72 24.61
CA ASN A 16 7.67 4.95 23.54
C ASN A 16 8.42 5.82 22.51
N ILE A 17 7.90 7.02 22.22
CA ILE A 17 8.58 7.98 21.34
C ILE A 17 9.74 8.61 22.06
N GLU A 18 9.59 8.96 23.34
CA GLU A 18 10.69 9.49 24.16
C GLU A 18 11.85 8.49 24.23
N SER A 19 11.55 7.21 24.49
CA SER A 19 12.55 6.14 24.48
C SER A 19 13.22 5.97 23.10
N GLU A 20 12.46 6.06 22.01
CA GLU A 20 13.03 6.04 20.65
C GLU A 20 13.97 7.23 20.42
N LEU A 21 13.58 8.44 20.86
CA LEU A 21 14.38 9.66 20.75
C LEU A 21 15.65 9.60 21.60
N GLU A 22 15.59 9.06 22.82
CA GLU A 22 16.78 8.87 23.66
C GLU A 22 17.78 7.91 23.01
N ASN A 23 17.30 6.79 22.47
CA ASN A 23 18.12 5.83 21.73
C ASN A 23 18.72 6.46 20.46
N LEU A 24 17.91 7.22 19.71
CA LEU A 24 18.37 7.98 18.55
C LEU A 24 19.45 9.00 18.93
N LYS A 25 19.25 9.74 20.02
CA LYS A 25 20.21 10.73 20.52
C LYS A 25 21.52 10.07 20.92
N ALA A 26 21.47 8.93 21.63
CA ALA A 26 22.65 8.19 22.03
C ALA A 26 23.46 7.66 20.83
N LYS A 27 22.79 7.28 19.74
CA LYS A 27 23.46 6.69 18.55
C LYS A 27 23.87 7.71 17.50
N LEU A 28 23.12 8.80 17.33
CA LEU A 28 23.29 9.75 16.23
C LEU A 28 23.55 11.19 16.70
N GLY A 29 23.20 11.55 17.94
CA GLY A 29 23.16 12.95 18.38
C GLY A 29 24.51 13.67 18.30
N GLU A 30 25.61 12.95 18.52
CA GLU A 30 26.96 13.50 18.42
C GLU A 30 27.56 13.40 17.00
N THR A 31 27.21 12.35 16.24
CA THR A 31 27.84 12.06 14.94
C THR A 31 27.07 12.61 13.74
N MET A 32 25.75 12.78 13.87
CA MET A 32 24.82 13.21 12.82
C MET A 32 23.67 14.05 13.43
N PRO A 33 23.98 15.23 13.99
CA PRO A 33 23.00 16.05 14.72
C PRO A 33 21.80 16.48 13.86
N ASP A 34 22.02 16.77 12.57
CA ASP A 34 20.95 17.16 11.65
C ASP A 34 19.99 16.00 11.36
N VAL A 35 20.52 14.77 11.20
CA VAL A 35 19.71 13.56 10.99
C VAL A 35 18.86 13.28 12.23
N TYR A 36 19.46 13.45 13.42
CA TYR A 36 18.73 13.33 14.69
C TYR A 36 17.59 14.35 14.78
N GLU A 37 17.87 15.64 14.54
CA GLU A 37 16.88 16.70 14.67
C GLU A 37 15.77 16.58 13.62
N ALA A 38 16.09 16.22 12.38
CA ALA A 38 15.10 15.95 11.35
C ALA A 38 14.14 14.83 11.77
N ARG A 39 14.67 13.71 12.28
CA ARG A 39 13.84 12.58 12.71
C ARG A 39 13.02 12.89 13.95
N ARG A 40 13.58 13.62 14.92
CA ARG A 40 12.83 14.14 16.06
C ARG A 40 11.66 14.98 15.60
N THR A 41 11.91 15.90 14.66
CA THR A 41 10.87 16.76 14.07
C THR A 41 9.78 15.93 13.38
N ALA A 42 10.15 14.90 12.61
CA ALA A 42 9.20 14.00 11.95
C ALA A 42 8.36 13.20 12.96
N LEU A 43 8.96 12.64 14.01
CA LEU A 43 8.27 11.89 15.06
C LEU A 43 7.29 12.77 15.85
N VAL A 44 7.66 14.01 16.15
CA VAL A 44 6.74 15.00 16.73
C VAL A 44 5.56 15.26 15.77
N GLY A 45 5.83 15.38 14.47
CA GLY A 45 4.80 15.49 13.43
C GLY A 45 3.83 14.30 13.44
N PHE A 46 4.33 13.07 13.57
CA PHE A 46 3.49 11.87 13.69
C PHE A 46 2.61 11.92 14.93
N GLU A 47 3.14 12.35 16.07
CA GLU A 47 2.37 12.47 17.30
C GLU A 47 1.24 13.50 17.18
N TYR A 48 1.49 14.63 16.52
CA TYR A 48 0.43 15.58 16.19
C TYR A 48 -0.68 14.92 15.38
N PHE A 49 -0.33 14.11 14.38
CA PHE A 49 -1.30 13.44 13.51
C PHE A 49 -2.10 12.35 14.23
N VAL A 50 -1.42 11.49 15.00
CA VAL A 50 -2.04 10.33 15.66
C VAL A 50 -2.92 10.75 16.85
N LYS A 51 -2.47 11.70 17.69
CA LYS A 51 -3.22 12.11 18.89
C LYS A 51 -4.39 13.03 18.59
N ASP A 52 -4.27 13.88 17.56
CA ASP A 52 -5.27 14.89 17.25
C ASP A 52 -5.31 15.16 15.73
N TYR A 53 -6.19 14.44 15.04
CA TYR A 53 -6.42 14.59 13.60
C TYR A 53 -6.71 16.04 13.17
N THR A 54 -7.20 16.91 14.06
CA THR A 54 -7.41 18.33 13.75
C THR A 54 -6.10 19.10 13.56
N LYS A 55 -4.97 18.57 14.05
CA LYS A 55 -3.62 19.14 13.93
C LYS A 55 -2.85 18.65 12.71
N LYS A 56 -3.48 18.00 11.73
CA LYS A 56 -2.84 17.55 10.48
C LYS A 56 -2.03 18.64 9.74
N PHE A 57 -2.45 19.91 9.80
CA PHE A 57 -1.70 21.01 9.19
C PHE A 57 -0.39 21.30 9.93
N VAL A 58 -0.39 21.14 11.26
CA VAL A 58 0.83 21.24 12.09
C VAL A 58 1.73 20.05 11.77
N ALA A 59 1.18 18.83 11.78
CA ALA A 59 1.91 17.62 11.40
C ALA A 59 2.58 17.77 10.01
N LYS A 60 1.83 18.22 9.00
CA LYS A 60 2.34 18.50 7.65
C LYS A 60 3.50 19.51 7.66
N SER A 61 3.35 20.58 8.42
CA SER A 61 4.41 21.60 8.60
C SER A 61 5.67 21.01 9.21
N GLU A 62 5.54 20.19 10.26
CA GLU A 62 6.68 19.49 10.89
C GLU A 62 7.35 18.52 9.91
N MET A 63 6.60 17.77 9.10
CA MET A 63 7.21 16.90 8.08
C MET A 63 8.04 17.68 7.06
N TYR A 64 7.52 18.81 6.56
CA TYR A 64 8.30 19.65 5.65
C TYR A 64 9.50 20.31 6.33
N LYS A 65 9.42 20.65 7.62
CA LYS A 65 10.59 21.12 8.39
C LYS A 65 11.64 20.02 8.51
N ALA A 66 11.23 18.79 8.83
CA ALA A 66 12.13 17.64 8.90
C ALA A 66 12.85 17.41 7.56
N ILE A 67 12.11 17.43 6.44
CA ILE A 67 12.69 17.35 5.09
C ILE A 67 13.67 18.50 4.85
N LYS A 68 13.36 19.72 5.27
CA LYS A 68 14.26 20.87 5.13
C LYS A 68 15.57 20.71 5.91
N ILE A 69 15.54 20.06 7.07
CA ILE A 69 16.74 19.76 7.86
C ILE A 69 17.55 18.65 7.19
N ASP A 70 16.91 17.52 6.88
CA ASP A 70 17.54 16.37 6.22
C ASP A 70 16.69 15.90 5.02
N PRO A 71 17.18 16.05 3.77
CA PRO A 71 16.46 15.58 2.59
C PRO A 71 16.25 14.05 2.58
N TYR A 72 17.02 13.27 3.35
CA TYR A 72 16.85 11.83 3.53
C TYR A 72 16.00 11.45 4.77
N CYS A 73 15.22 12.39 5.33
CA CYS A 73 14.29 12.08 6.41
C CYS A 73 13.07 11.28 5.90
N PHE A 74 13.27 9.98 5.63
CA PHE A 74 12.23 9.07 5.08
C PHE A 74 10.97 8.99 5.94
N ASP A 75 11.10 9.12 7.27
CA ASP A 75 9.97 9.22 8.20
C ASP A 75 9.05 10.41 7.85
N ALA A 76 9.61 11.54 7.43
CA ALA A 76 8.83 12.73 7.11
C ALA A 76 8.02 12.56 5.82
N TYR A 77 8.59 11.93 4.79
CA TYR A 77 7.85 11.60 3.56
C TYR A 77 6.73 10.60 3.83
N LEU A 78 7.00 9.57 4.64
CA LEU A 78 5.96 8.64 5.10
C LEU A 78 4.84 9.40 5.84
N GLY A 79 5.20 10.34 6.71
CA GLY A 79 4.26 11.17 7.44
C GLY A 79 3.38 12.01 6.51
N LEU A 80 3.95 12.60 5.46
CA LEU A 80 3.17 13.29 4.43
C LEU A 80 2.19 12.34 3.74
N ILE A 81 2.63 11.15 3.33
CA ILE A 81 1.78 10.14 2.70
C ILE A 81 0.61 9.74 3.62
N MET A 82 0.88 9.46 4.90
CA MET A 82 -0.14 9.09 5.87
C MET A 82 -1.16 10.21 6.14
N ILE A 83 -0.72 11.47 6.22
CA ILE A 83 -1.62 12.62 6.37
C ILE A 83 -2.57 12.73 5.17
N MET A 84 -2.11 12.31 3.99
CA MET A 84 -2.85 12.39 2.74
C MET A 84 -3.81 11.22 2.55
N ASP A 85 -3.51 10.07 3.13
CA ASP A 85 -4.39 8.89 3.20
C ASP A 85 -5.57 9.09 4.18
N ASP A 86 -5.47 10.07 5.09
CA ASP A 86 -6.53 10.36 6.05
C ASP A 86 -7.88 10.75 5.40
N ASN A 87 -8.95 10.53 6.18
CA ASN A 87 -10.36 10.67 5.81
C ASN A 87 -10.75 12.01 5.21
N ASP A 88 -9.97 13.05 5.43
CA ASP A 88 -10.26 14.38 4.90
C ASP A 88 -9.86 14.52 3.43
N TYR A 89 -8.71 13.98 3.03
CA TYR A 89 -8.18 14.06 1.66
C TYR A 89 -8.57 12.87 0.79
N LYS A 90 -8.82 11.69 1.41
CA LYS A 90 -9.30 10.48 0.72
C LYS A 90 -8.60 10.25 -0.61
N ILE A 91 -7.28 10.33 -0.58
CA ILE A 91 -6.46 10.07 -1.75
C ILE A 91 -6.67 8.61 -2.14
N ASP A 92 -6.68 8.33 -3.44
CA ASP A 92 -6.91 6.96 -3.86
C ASP A 92 -5.70 6.11 -3.44
N PRO A 93 -5.94 4.87 -3.01
CA PRO A 93 -4.87 4.00 -2.54
C PRO A 93 -3.74 3.77 -3.55
N GLN A 94 -4.00 3.83 -4.86
CA GLN A 94 -2.96 3.63 -5.88
C GLN A 94 -1.94 4.76 -5.87
N THR A 95 -2.38 6.01 -5.69
CA THR A 95 -1.48 7.15 -5.52
C THR A 95 -0.59 6.97 -4.29
N GLY A 96 -1.15 6.53 -3.15
CA GLY A 96 -0.37 6.20 -1.96
C GLY A 96 0.67 5.10 -2.21
N GLN A 97 0.29 4.06 -2.96
CA GLN A 97 1.20 2.97 -3.34
C GLN A 97 2.37 3.47 -4.21
N ASN A 98 2.10 4.30 -5.21
CA ASN A 98 3.14 4.83 -6.10
C ASN A 98 4.14 5.71 -5.34
N LEU A 99 3.64 6.56 -4.44
CA LEU A 99 4.47 7.41 -3.58
C LEU A 99 5.35 6.56 -2.65
N LEU A 100 4.80 5.50 -2.05
CA LEU A 100 5.56 4.57 -1.20
C LEU A 100 6.56 3.75 -2.00
N ARG A 101 6.24 3.35 -3.24
CA ARG A 101 7.16 2.67 -4.15
C ARG A 101 8.34 3.54 -4.52
N GLU A 102 8.09 4.79 -4.93
CA GLU A 102 9.15 5.76 -5.21
C GLU A 102 10.05 5.97 -3.97
N LEU A 103 9.44 6.12 -2.79
CA LEU A 103 10.16 6.27 -1.53
C LEU A 103 11.03 5.03 -1.20
N LEU A 104 10.47 3.83 -1.34
CA LEU A 104 11.16 2.55 -1.08
C LEU A 104 12.27 2.29 -2.10
N SER A 105 12.07 2.64 -3.37
CA SER A 105 13.08 2.52 -4.43
C SER A 105 14.29 3.40 -4.12
N LEU A 106 14.05 4.67 -3.79
CA LEU A 106 15.11 5.59 -3.38
C LEU A 106 15.82 5.11 -2.10
N TYR A 107 15.05 4.74 -1.09
CA TYR A 107 15.62 4.30 0.17
C TYR A 107 16.43 3.02 -0.02
N GLY A 108 15.93 2.05 -0.80
CA GLY A 108 16.63 0.82 -1.16
C GLY A 108 18.01 1.10 -1.74
N LYS A 109 18.15 2.08 -2.64
CA LYS A 109 19.46 2.54 -3.14
C LYS A 109 20.34 3.07 -2.00
N TYR A 110 19.79 3.93 -1.14
CA TYR A 110 20.50 4.55 -0.02
C TYR A 110 21.03 3.54 1.01
N ILE A 111 20.31 2.44 1.23
CA ILE A 111 20.68 1.41 2.22
C ILE A 111 21.25 0.13 1.60
N SER A 112 21.29 0.00 0.27
CA SER A 112 21.79 -1.19 -0.47
C SER A 112 23.15 -1.69 0.04
N GLU A 113 24.11 -0.79 0.22
CA GLU A 113 25.45 -1.12 0.73
C GLU A 113 25.46 -1.59 2.20
N LYS A 114 24.43 -1.24 2.98
CA LYS A 114 24.29 -1.62 4.38
C LYS A 114 23.70 -3.03 4.55
N PHE A 115 22.94 -3.54 3.57
CA PHE A 115 22.33 -4.88 3.66
C PHE A 115 23.36 -6.00 3.80
N THR A 116 24.48 -5.90 3.09
CA THR A 116 25.53 -6.92 3.10
C THR A 116 26.24 -7.07 4.45
N LYS A 117 26.06 -6.14 5.40
CA LYS A 117 26.84 -6.05 6.64
C LYS A 117 26.08 -6.46 7.91
N LEU A 118 24.75 -6.57 7.87
CA LEU A 118 23.92 -6.73 9.09
C LEU A 118 22.72 -7.69 8.87
N PRO A 119 22.93 -9.00 8.67
CA PRO A 119 21.82 -9.94 8.57
C PRO A 119 21.04 -10.00 9.89
N ASN A 120 19.71 -9.89 9.82
CA ASN A 120 18.75 -10.10 10.93
C ASN A 120 18.75 -9.10 12.09
N VAL A 121 19.36 -7.91 11.96
CA VAL A 121 19.40 -6.89 13.04
C VAL A 121 18.95 -5.49 12.57
N PHE A 122 18.12 -5.40 11.52
CA PHE A 122 17.69 -4.11 10.95
C PHE A 122 16.91 -3.25 11.93
N SER A 123 16.15 -3.86 12.85
CA SER A 123 15.36 -3.14 13.85
C SER A 123 16.21 -2.33 14.82
N ASP A 124 17.44 -2.79 15.09
CA ASP A 124 18.28 -2.19 16.13
C ASP A 124 19.17 -1.07 15.55
N GLU A 125 19.26 -0.98 14.22
CA GLU A 125 19.94 0.09 13.51
C GLU A 125 18.97 1.25 13.27
N PRO A 126 19.14 2.41 13.94
CA PRO A 126 18.16 3.47 13.84
C PRO A 126 17.97 3.98 12.42
N LEU A 127 19.01 3.97 11.59
CA LEU A 127 18.94 4.43 10.19
C LEU A 127 18.14 3.50 9.28
N LEU A 128 17.80 2.28 9.73
CA LEU A 128 17.04 1.29 8.99
C LEU A 128 15.59 1.16 9.50
N ALA A 129 15.31 1.62 10.73
CA ALA A 129 13.95 1.62 11.30
C ALA A 129 12.90 2.33 10.41
N PRO A 130 13.18 3.49 9.76
CA PRO A 130 12.22 4.12 8.86
C PRO A 130 11.90 3.24 7.66
N TYR A 131 12.86 2.47 7.13
CA TYR A 131 12.62 1.56 6.00
C TYR A 131 11.58 0.50 6.36
N ILE A 132 11.70 -0.10 7.56
CA ILE A 132 10.71 -1.07 8.08
C ILE A 132 9.33 -0.41 8.21
N ARG A 133 9.25 0.84 8.71
CA ARG A 133 7.98 1.56 8.82
C ARG A 133 7.33 1.82 7.47
N VAL A 134 8.10 2.32 6.50
CA VAL A 134 7.60 2.57 5.13
C VAL A 134 7.12 1.27 4.51
N LEU A 135 7.89 0.19 4.61
CA LEU A 135 7.55 -1.11 4.04
C LEU A 135 6.32 -1.73 4.73
N SER A 136 6.19 -1.57 6.05
CA SER A 136 5.00 -2.01 6.79
C SER A 136 3.75 -1.25 6.36
N HIS A 137 3.82 0.08 6.23
CA HIS A 137 2.69 0.88 5.80
C HIS A 137 2.31 0.61 4.33
N PHE A 138 3.32 0.39 3.48
CA PHE A 138 3.08 -0.04 2.10
C PHE A 138 2.38 -1.40 2.05
N THR A 139 2.79 -2.34 2.90
CA THR A 139 2.10 -3.64 3.05
C THR A 139 0.65 -3.45 3.49
N ASP A 140 0.38 -2.60 4.49
CA ASP A 140 -0.99 -2.28 4.93
C ASP A 140 -1.86 -1.84 3.73
N LEU A 141 -1.37 -0.89 2.93
CA LEU A 141 -2.09 -0.34 1.79
C LEU A 141 -2.32 -1.35 0.65
N LEU A 142 -1.36 -2.26 0.43
CA LEU A 142 -1.51 -3.35 -0.53
C LEU A 142 -2.55 -4.39 -0.08
N MET A 143 -2.63 -4.64 1.22
CA MET A 143 -3.66 -5.51 1.80
C MET A 143 -5.05 -4.90 1.62
N GLU A 144 -5.21 -3.60 1.90
CA GLU A 144 -6.48 -2.89 1.75
C GLU A 144 -6.99 -2.84 0.31
N THR A 145 -6.08 -2.84 -0.66
CA THR A 145 -6.39 -2.78 -2.10
C THR A 145 -6.38 -4.13 -2.79
N ASP A 146 -6.20 -5.21 -2.04
CA ASP A 146 -6.19 -6.58 -2.55
C ASP A 146 -5.09 -6.84 -3.63
N GLN A 147 -3.95 -6.14 -3.51
CA GLN A 147 -2.75 -6.35 -4.33
C GLN A 147 -1.92 -7.51 -3.74
N LEU A 148 -2.51 -8.71 -3.70
CA LEU A 148 -2.04 -9.88 -2.95
C LEU A 148 -0.60 -10.28 -3.27
N GLU A 149 -0.21 -10.26 -4.53
CA GLU A 149 1.12 -10.66 -5.00
C GLU A 149 2.20 -9.77 -4.37
N ILE A 150 2.03 -8.46 -4.53
CA ILE A 150 2.97 -7.48 -4.01
C ILE A 150 2.93 -7.50 -2.48
N ALA A 151 1.74 -7.60 -1.87
CA ALA A 151 1.61 -7.70 -0.42
C ALA A 151 2.38 -8.91 0.14
N THR A 152 2.34 -10.05 -0.57
CA THR A 152 3.08 -11.26 -0.23
C THR A 152 4.59 -10.99 -0.24
N TYR A 153 5.12 -10.45 -1.34
CA TYR A 153 6.55 -10.15 -1.46
C TYR A 153 7.03 -9.11 -0.43
N MET A 154 6.23 -8.08 -0.15
CA MET A 154 6.59 -7.05 0.85
C MET A 154 6.57 -7.62 2.26
N SER A 155 5.62 -8.50 2.58
CA SER A 155 5.56 -9.19 3.87
C SER A 155 6.75 -10.14 4.06
N GLU A 156 7.16 -10.83 2.99
CA GLU A 156 8.36 -11.67 3.00
C GLU A 156 9.63 -10.86 3.16
N LEU A 157 9.74 -9.72 2.48
CA LEU A 157 10.86 -8.81 2.65
C LEU A 157 10.94 -8.30 4.09
N LEU A 158 9.82 -7.94 4.72
CA LEU A 158 9.78 -7.53 6.13
C LEU A 158 10.31 -8.63 7.06
N LEU A 159 9.98 -9.90 6.81
CA LEU A 159 10.54 -11.02 7.58
C LEU A 159 12.04 -11.19 7.36
N ARG A 160 12.51 -11.05 6.11
CA ARG A 160 13.95 -11.19 5.77
C ARG A 160 14.80 -10.11 6.45
N ILE A 161 14.29 -8.87 6.51
CA ILE A 161 15.03 -7.76 7.14
C ILE A 161 14.88 -7.77 8.66
N ASN A 162 13.72 -8.16 9.18
CA ASN A 162 13.44 -8.14 10.61
C ASN A 162 12.79 -9.46 11.05
N PHE A 163 13.63 -10.44 11.40
CA PHE A 163 13.19 -11.76 11.84
C PHE A 163 12.54 -11.77 13.25
N LYS A 164 12.49 -10.62 13.95
CA LYS A 164 11.62 -10.38 15.12
C LYS A 164 10.53 -9.37 14.76
N PRO A 165 9.58 -9.69 13.87
CA PRO A 165 8.64 -8.69 13.42
C PRO A 165 7.68 -8.37 14.56
N LYS A 166 7.14 -7.15 14.52
CA LYS A 166 5.93 -6.85 15.28
C LYS A 166 4.85 -7.86 14.87
N VAL A 167 4.00 -8.26 15.81
CA VAL A 167 2.95 -9.29 15.61
C VAL A 167 2.08 -9.05 14.36
N ARG A 168 1.88 -7.79 13.98
CA ARG A 168 1.13 -7.41 12.77
C ARG A 168 1.76 -7.94 11.47
N THR A 169 3.07 -7.86 11.32
CA THR A 169 3.78 -8.26 10.09
C THR A 169 3.75 -9.77 9.88
N THR A 170 3.95 -10.55 10.95
CA THR A 170 3.85 -12.02 10.88
C THR A 170 2.43 -12.47 10.52
N PHE A 171 1.41 -11.69 10.89
CA PHE A 171 0.04 -12.00 10.51
C PHE A 171 -0.25 -11.68 9.04
N TYR A 172 0.34 -10.64 8.46
CA TYR A 172 0.17 -10.35 7.04
C TYR A 172 0.65 -11.45 6.13
N ILE A 173 1.88 -11.92 6.32
CA ILE A 173 2.39 -13.03 5.49
C ILE A 173 1.54 -14.30 5.66
N LEU A 174 1.10 -14.59 6.89
CA LEU A 174 0.24 -15.74 7.15
C LEU A 174 -1.10 -15.60 6.43
N ALA A 175 -1.71 -14.41 6.49
CA ALA A 175 -2.95 -14.10 5.80
C ALA A 175 -2.81 -14.18 4.27
N ASN A 176 -1.71 -13.64 3.73
CA ASN A 176 -1.38 -13.71 2.31
C ASN A 176 -1.23 -15.16 1.83
N TYR A 177 -0.48 -16.00 2.56
CA TYR A 177 -0.29 -17.40 2.17
C TYR A 177 -1.61 -18.18 2.17
N ILE A 178 -2.45 -17.99 3.18
CA ILE A 178 -3.78 -18.60 3.23
C ILE A 178 -4.63 -18.12 2.06
N LYS A 179 -4.62 -16.83 1.75
CA LYS A 179 -5.40 -16.25 0.66
C LYS A 179 -4.97 -16.80 -0.70
N VAL A 180 -3.67 -16.89 -0.95
CA VAL A 180 -3.09 -17.49 -2.15
C VAL A 180 -3.55 -18.95 -2.32
N ILE A 181 -3.42 -19.77 -1.27
CA ILE A 181 -3.86 -21.17 -1.28
C ILE A 181 -5.38 -21.26 -1.51
N GLY A 182 -6.16 -20.38 -0.89
CA GLY A 182 -7.60 -20.29 -1.08
C GLY A 182 -7.99 -19.97 -2.52
N ARG A 183 -7.33 -18.99 -3.14
CA ARG A 183 -7.53 -18.63 -4.56
C ARG A 183 -7.23 -19.82 -5.47
N GLU A 184 -6.10 -20.49 -5.27
CA GLU A 184 -5.71 -21.67 -6.06
C GLU A 184 -6.76 -22.79 -5.94
N ARG A 185 -7.21 -23.10 -4.71
CA ARG A 185 -8.24 -24.11 -4.45
C ARG A 185 -9.60 -23.75 -5.07
N SER A 186 -9.93 -22.47 -5.10
CA SER A 186 -11.12 -21.92 -5.74
C SER A 186 -10.96 -21.74 -7.27
N ARG A 187 -9.84 -22.18 -7.86
CA ARG A 187 -9.50 -22.04 -9.28
C ARG A 187 -9.49 -20.59 -9.77
N GLN A 188 -9.15 -19.67 -8.87
CA GLN A 188 -8.89 -18.28 -9.21
C GLN A 188 -7.43 -18.14 -9.68
N PRO A 189 -7.14 -17.14 -10.54
CA PRO A 189 -5.76 -16.85 -10.92
C PRO A 189 -4.94 -16.43 -9.70
N VAL A 190 -3.72 -16.95 -9.64
CA VAL A 190 -2.71 -16.66 -8.62
C VAL A 190 -1.41 -16.44 -9.37
N PHE A 191 -0.70 -15.35 -9.07
CA PHE A 191 0.57 -15.04 -9.72
C PHE A 191 1.79 -15.19 -8.81
N VAL A 192 1.57 -15.45 -7.51
CA VAL A 192 2.63 -15.78 -6.56
C VAL A 192 2.43 -17.21 -6.06
N GLU A 193 3.42 -18.09 -6.26
CA GLU A 193 3.28 -19.50 -5.92
C GLU A 193 3.49 -19.72 -4.41
N ARG A 194 2.40 -19.84 -3.64
CA ARG A 194 2.45 -20.22 -2.21
C ARG A 194 1.50 -21.38 -1.93
N ASN A 195 2.06 -22.51 -1.53
CA ASN A 195 1.32 -23.76 -1.32
C ASN A 195 1.30 -24.18 0.17
N THR A 196 0.66 -25.31 0.47
CA THR A 196 0.55 -25.83 1.84
C THR A 196 1.90 -26.18 2.48
N THR A 197 2.93 -26.50 1.69
CA THR A 197 4.31 -26.72 2.18
C THR A 197 4.91 -25.41 2.69
N HIS A 198 4.75 -24.31 1.94
CA HIS A 198 5.20 -22.97 2.37
C HIS A 198 4.46 -22.51 3.62
N LEU A 199 3.13 -22.69 3.68
CA LEU A 199 2.35 -22.37 4.88
C LEU A 199 2.78 -23.18 6.10
N LYS A 200 3.05 -24.48 5.93
CA LYS A 200 3.57 -25.32 7.01
C LYS A 200 4.91 -24.81 7.51
N ALA A 201 5.85 -24.53 6.60
CA ALA A 201 7.18 -24.06 6.97
C ALA A 201 7.13 -22.70 7.68
N LEU A 202 6.25 -21.79 7.24
CA LEU A 202 6.01 -20.52 7.92
C LEU A 202 5.49 -20.72 9.36
N LEU A 203 4.50 -21.59 9.56
CA LEU A 203 3.95 -21.90 10.89
C LEU A 203 4.95 -22.59 11.83
N GLU A 204 5.93 -23.30 11.27
CA GLU A 204 6.99 -24.01 11.99
C GLU A 204 8.28 -23.18 12.11
N ALA A 205 8.33 -21.99 11.52
CA ALA A 205 9.51 -21.13 11.50
C ALA A 205 9.92 -20.68 12.91
N ARG A 206 11.23 -20.57 13.12
CA ARG A 206 11.83 -20.27 14.42
C ARG A 206 12.83 -19.13 14.36
N ASP A 207 12.85 -18.30 15.39
CA ASP A 207 13.80 -17.19 15.56
C ASP A 207 15.23 -17.68 15.87
N SER A 208 16.16 -16.72 15.98
CA SER A 208 17.56 -17.00 16.32
C SER A 208 17.74 -17.62 17.72
N ASN A 209 16.74 -17.52 18.59
CA ASN A 209 16.70 -18.16 19.90
C ASN A 209 15.95 -19.50 19.88
N ASN A 210 15.62 -20.02 18.69
CA ASN A 210 14.88 -21.26 18.47
C ASN A 210 13.43 -21.24 19.00
N ASN A 211 12.85 -20.07 19.24
CA ASN A 211 11.43 -19.90 19.58
C ASN A 211 10.58 -19.90 18.31
N LEU A 212 9.36 -20.44 18.37
CA LEU A 212 8.42 -20.32 17.25
C LEU A 212 8.08 -18.85 17.00
N ILE A 213 7.99 -18.47 15.72
CA ILE A 213 7.52 -17.13 15.34
C ILE A 213 6.06 -16.92 15.79
N TYR A 214 5.26 -17.98 15.75
CA TYR A 214 3.86 -17.97 16.17
C TYR A 214 3.69 -18.74 17.47
N ASP A 215 3.28 -18.04 18.53
CA ASP A 215 2.81 -18.67 19.76
C ASP A 215 1.33 -19.02 19.59
N PHE A 216 1.03 -20.32 19.45
CA PHE A 216 -0.34 -20.82 19.25
C PHE A 216 -1.17 -20.79 20.54
N ASP A 217 -0.51 -20.77 21.70
CA ASP A 217 -1.17 -20.81 23.00
C ASP A 217 -1.32 -19.40 23.61
N ASP A 218 -0.80 -18.37 22.94
CA ASP A 218 -1.00 -16.98 23.32
C ASP A 218 -2.51 -16.64 23.27
N PRO A 219 -3.11 -16.22 24.40
CA PRO A 219 -4.54 -15.93 24.48
C PRO A 219 -4.95 -14.68 23.68
N GLU A 220 -4.03 -13.75 23.41
CA GLU A 220 -4.26 -12.53 22.65
C GLU A 220 -3.98 -12.76 21.16
N TRP A 221 -2.88 -13.43 20.82
CA TRP A 221 -2.34 -13.50 19.46
C TRP A 221 -2.35 -14.91 18.85
N GLY A 222 -2.51 -15.97 19.64
CA GLY A 222 -2.42 -17.35 19.19
C GLY A 222 -3.63 -17.85 18.40
N ALA A 223 -4.72 -17.07 18.37
CA ALA A 223 -5.95 -17.47 17.73
C ALA A 223 -5.83 -17.55 16.19
N PHE A 224 -5.28 -16.53 15.55
CA PHE A 224 -5.15 -16.53 14.08
C PHE A 224 -4.17 -17.62 13.59
N PRO A 225 -2.96 -17.79 14.17
CA PRO A 225 -2.08 -18.91 13.85
C PRO A 225 -2.71 -20.28 14.13
N SER A 226 -3.48 -20.42 15.21
CA SER A 226 -4.20 -21.66 15.52
C SER A 226 -5.22 -22.00 14.45
N LEU A 227 -5.97 -21.02 13.95
CA LEU A 227 -6.92 -21.23 12.86
C LEU A 227 -6.19 -21.56 11.54
N ALA A 228 -5.08 -20.89 11.24
CA ALA A 228 -4.24 -21.20 10.08
C ALA A 228 -3.72 -22.64 10.10
N ARG A 229 -3.35 -23.17 11.27
CA ARG A 229 -2.96 -24.57 11.44
C ARG A 229 -4.13 -25.51 11.16
N VAL A 230 -5.33 -25.21 11.65
CA VAL A 230 -6.54 -25.97 11.33
C VAL A 230 -6.82 -25.96 9.83
N TYR A 231 -6.64 -24.80 9.19
CA TYR A 231 -6.79 -24.65 7.74
C TYR A 231 -5.79 -25.51 6.96
N LEU A 232 -4.51 -25.49 7.34
CA LEU A 232 -3.48 -26.32 6.74
C LEU A 232 -3.85 -27.81 6.80
N GLU A 233 -4.31 -28.30 7.96
CA GLU A 233 -4.77 -29.68 8.14
C GLU A 233 -6.02 -30.00 7.29
N TYR A 234 -6.92 -29.03 7.14
CA TYR A 234 -8.07 -29.13 6.23
C TYR A 234 -7.63 -29.26 4.77
N CYS A 235 -6.73 -28.40 4.30
CA CYS A 235 -6.19 -28.44 2.94
C CYS A 235 -5.47 -29.76 2.64
N ASN A 236 -4.74 -30.30 3.63
CA ASN A 236 -4.03 -31.58 3.52
C ASN A 236 -4.95 -32.81 3.69
N GLY A 237 -6.25 -32.63 3.94
CA GLY A 237 -7.19 -33.74 4.09
C GLY A 237 -6.98 -34.57 5.37
N ALA A 238 -6.39 -33.99 6.42
CA ALA A 238 -6.09 -34.70 7.65
C ALA A 238 -7.38 -35.15 8.39
N LYS A 239 -7.43 -36.38 8.89
CA LYS A 239 -8.66 -36.93 9.49
C LYS A 239 -9.15 -36.17 10.74
N ASN A 240 -8.25 -35.48 11.43
CA ASN A 240 -8.53 -34.85 12.72
C ASN A 240 -8.79 -33.33 12.63
N TRP A 241 -8.76 -32.68 11.46
CA TRP A 241 -8.91 -31.22 11.36
C TRP A 241 -10.23 -30.72 11.98
N ARG A 242 -11.34 -31.48 11.87
CA ARG A 242 -12.63 -31.14 12.52
C ARG A 242 -12.53 -31.08 14.04
N SER A 243 -11.81 -32.04 14.63
CA SER A 243 -11.60 -32.08 16.08
C SER A 243 -10.77 -30.88 16.54
N GLN A 244 -9.75 -30.50 15.77
CA GLN A 244 -8.93 -29.33 16.04
C GLN A 244 -9.74 -28.04 15.90
N LEU A 245 -10.60 -27.95 14.87
CA LEU A 245 -11.49 -26.81 14.67
C LEU A 245 -12.47 -26.64 15.84
N ARG A 246 -13.10 -27.72 16.32
CA ARG A 246 -13.97 -27.67 17.50
C ARG A 246 -13.22 -27.23 18.75
N LYS A 247 -11.97 -27.70 18.92
CA LYS A 247 -11.10 -27.23 20.02
C LYS A 247 -10.84 -25.74 19.88
N PHE A 248 -10.49 -25.25 18.69
CA PHE A 248 -10.30 -23.84 18.40
C PHE A 248 -11.55 -23.01 18.74
N ILE A 249 -12.73 -23.39 18.25
CA ILE A 249 -14.00 -22.70 18.53
C ILE A 249 -14.28 -22.64 20.03
N LYS A 250 -13.98 -23.70 20.77
CA LYS A 250 -14.16 -23.73 22.23
C LYS A 250 -13.17 -22.82 22.96
N THR A 251 -11.90 -22.86 22.56
CA THR A 251 -10.82 -22.06 23.18
C THR A 251 -10.98 -20.57 22.91
N PHE A 252 -11.28 -20.21 21.66
CA PHE A 252 -11.36 -18.82 21.19
C PHE A 252 -12.80 -18.42 20.88
N SER A 253 -13.75 -18.78 21.76
CA SER A 253 -15.20 -18.66 21.47
C SER A 253 -15.67 -17.26 21.10
N GLN A 254 -15.13 -16.22 21.74
CA GLN A 254 -15.44 -14.83 21.38
C GLN A 254 -14.93 -14.47 19.97
N LEU A 255 -13.66 -14.74 19.69
CA LEU A 255 -13.09 -14.44 18.37
C LEU A 255 -13.75 -15.29 17.28
N ALA A 256 -13.95 -16.58 17.51
CA ALA A 256 -14.63 -17.47 16.58
C ALA A 256 -16.05 -16.96 16.27
N ARG A 257 -16.78 -16.49 17.29
CA ARG A 257 -18.08 -15.83 17.10
C ARG A 257 -17.96 -14.59 16.24
N GLU A 258 -17.05 -13.68 16.54
CA GLU A 258 -16.91 -12.41 15.82
C GLU A 258 -16.47 -12.62 14.36
N VAL A 259 -15.51 -13.51 14.13
CA VAL A 259 -15.07 -13.97 12.80
C VAL A 259 -16.25 -14.50 12.00
N ILE A 260 -17.03 -15.42 12.58
CA ILE A 260 -18.09 -16.11 11.86
C ILE A 260 -19.29 -15.19 11.63
N VAL A 261 -19.65 -14.37 12.62
CA VAL A 261 -20.66 -13.31 12.44
C VAL A 261 -20.25 -12.36 11.32
N TYR A 262 -18.97 -12.00 11.24
CA TYR A 262 -18.49 -11.10 10.19
C TYR A 262 -18.51 -11.74 8.80
N ILE A 263 -17.95 -12.96 8.65
CA ILE A 263 -17.98 -13.73 7.41
C ILE A 263 -19.43 -13.94 6.92
N THR A 264 -20.36 -14.18 7.85
CA THR A 264 -21.78 -14.47 7.52
C THR A 264 -22.64 -13.22 7.29
N CYS A 265 -22.20 -12.06 7.75
CA CYS A 265 -22.88 -10.77 7.53
C CYS A 265 -22.31 -9.99 6.34
N GLY A 266 -21.43 -10.58 5.52
CA GLY A 266 -20.91 -9.93 4.31
C GLY A 266 -20.05 -8.70 4.58
N GLY A 267 -19.42 -8.64 5.75
CA GLY A 267 -18.50 -7.57 6.12
C GLY A 267 -19.12 -6.24 6.56
N GLU A 268 -20.45 -6.11 6.60
CA GLU A 268 -21.15 -4.86 6.99
C GLU A 268 -21.19 -4.59 8.52
N LEU A 269 -20.18 -5.03 9.28
CA LEU A 269 -20.10 -4.56 10.67
C LEU A 269 -19.58 -3.12 10.67
N ASP A 270 -20.28 -2.22 11.37
CA ASP A 270 -19.84 -0.86 11.75
C ASP A 270 -18.64 -0.99 12.72
N VAL A 271 -17.53 -1.54 12.23
CA VAL A 271 -16.29 -1.60 12.98
C VAL A 271 -15.69 -0.23 12.86
N ARG A 272 -15.72 0.51 13.96
CA ARG A 272 -14.79 1.62 14.15
C ARG A 272 -13.40 1.00 14.23
N HIS A 273 -12.73 0.87 13.09
CA HIS A 273 -11.44 0.19 12.88
C HIS A 273 -10.24 0.87 13.58
N ASN A 274 -10.45 1.87 14.44
CA ASN A 274 -9.36 2.60 15.11
C ASN A 274 -8.82 1.91 16.37
N CYS A 275 -9.12 0.64 16.55
CA CYS A 275 -8.72 -0.14 17.73
C CYS A 275 -7.54 -1.04 17.34
N GLN A 276 -6.32 -0.70 17.78
CA GLN A 276 -5.13 -1.56 17.63
C GLN A 276 -5.15 -2.77 18.61
N CYS A 277 -6.33 -3.27 19.00
CA CYS A 277 -6.40 -4.43 19.88
C CYS A 277 -6.21 -5.73 19.08
N HIS A 278 -5.82 -6.80 19.78
CA HIS A 278 -5.55 -8.11 19.18
C HIS A 278 -6.79 -8.72 18.50
N ILE A 279 -8.00 -8.46 19.03
CA ILE A 279 -9.27 -8.92 18.45
C ILE A 279 -9.54 -8.23 17.11
N CYS A 280 -9.45 -6.89 17.08
CA CYS A 280 -9.61 -6.08 15.87
C CYS A 280 -8.64 -6.54 14.77
N THR A 281 -7.36 -6.73 15.14
CA THR A 281 -6.31 -7.21 14.21
C THR A 281 -6.63 -8.61 13.70
N SER A 282 -6.90 -9.56 14.59
CA SER A 282 -7.20 -10.95 14.20
C SER A 282 -8.43 -11.04 13.31
N LYS A 283 -9.44 -10.20 13.53
CA LYS A 283 -10.64 -10.13 12.71
C LYS A 283 -10.31 -9.71 11.26
N ILE A 284 -9.56 -8.62 11.09
CA ILE A 284 -9.14 -8.13 9.76
C ILE A 284 -8.33 -9.21 9.03
N MET A 285 -7.42 -9.89 9.74
CA MET A 285 -6.58 -10.92 9.13
C MET A 285 -7.39 -12.15 8.70
N VAL A 286 -8.34 -12.57 9.53
CA VAL A 286 -9.20 -13.72 9.21
C VAL A 286 -10.15 -13.39 8.05
N GLU A 287 -10.72 -12.18 8.03
CA GLU A 287 -11.48 -11.68 6.89
C GLU A 287 -10.63 -11.76 5.63
N TYR A 288 -9.48 -11.08 5.62
CA TYR A 288 -8.62 -11.00 4.45
C TYR A 288 -8.17 -12.39 3.97
N ALA A 289 -7.73 -13.25 4.89
CA ALA A 289 -7.12 -14.53 4.58
C ALA A 289 -8.10 -15.55 4.00
N PHE A 290 -9.28 -15.69 4.62
CA PHE A 290 -10.17 -16.81 4.33
C PHE A 290 -11.27 -16.49 3.32
N MET A 291 -11.50 -15.23 2.97
CA MET A 291 -12.56 -14.83 2.03
C MET A 291 -12.51 -15.58 0.68
N GLU A 292 -11.32 -15.99 0.23
CA GLU A 292 -11.11 -16.64 -1.07
C GLU A 292 -11.27 -18.18 -1.05
N ASP A 293 -11.39 -18.83 0.12
CA ASP A 293 -11.66 -20.27 0.25
C ASP A 293 -13.10 -20.50 0.75
N SER A 294 -14.07 -20.35 -0.15
CA SER A 294 -15.49 -20.57 0.17
C SER A 294 -15.78 -21.95 0.77
N PRO A 295 -15.20 -23.06 0.27
CA PRO A 295 -15.37 -24.38 0.89
C PRO A 295 -14.97 -24.43 2.36
N PHE A 296 -13.84 -23.83 2.75
CA PHE A 296 -13.42 -23.77 4.14
C PHE A 296 -14.37 -22.90 4.98
N ASN A 297 -14.81 -21.76 4.46
CA ASN A 297 -15.76 -20.89 5.16
C ASN A 297 -17.09 -21.58 5.48
N ILE A 298 -17.62 -22.38 4.54
CA ILE A 298 -18.85 -23.18 4.74
C ILE A 298 -18.64 -24.19 5.88
N VAL A 299 -17.50 -24.86 5.89
CA VAL A 299 -17.13 -25.83 6.92
C VAL A 299 -16.99 -25.17 8.29
N LEU A 300 -16.26 -24.05 8.35
CA LEU A 300 -16.05 -23.27 9.57
C LEU A 300 -17.39 -22.84 10.19
N HIS A 301 -18.29 -22.34 9.35
CA HIS A 301 -19.65 -21.95 9.74
C HIS A 301 -20.46 -23.13 10.30
N ASN A 302 -20.47 -24.26 9.59
CA ASN A 302 -21.25 -25.45 10.01
C ASN A 302 -20.77 -26.01 11.35
N GLU A 303 -19.47 -26.07 11.58
CA GLU A 303 -18.92 -26.58 12.86
C GLU A 303 -19.20 -25.62 14.02
N TYR A 304 -19.22 -24.31 13.77
CA TYR A 304 -19.65 -23.33 14.78
C TYR A 304 -21.14 -23.39 15.08
N GLN A 305 -21.99 -23.54 14.07
CA GLN A 305 -23.43 -23.74 14.28
C GLN A 305 -23.73 -25.00 15.10
N ALA A 306 -23.04 -26.10 14.81
CA ALA A 306 -23.14 -27.33 15.57
C ALA A 306 -22.76 -27.13 17.05
N ALA A 307 -21.88 -26.19 17.35
CA ALA A 307 -21.51 -25.83 18.71
C ALA A 307 -22.51 -24.86 19.40
N HIS A 308 -23.21 -23.99 18.66
CA HIS A 308 -23.86 -22.78 19.23
C HIS A 308 -25.31 -22.45 18.77
N HIS A 309 -26.15 -23.45 18.51
CA HIS A 309 -27.63 -23.36 18.28
C HIS A 309 -28.06 -22.82 16.87
N PRO A 310 -29.20 -23.28 16.28
CA PRO A 310 -29.40 -23.31 14.81
C PRO A 310 -29.88 -22.03 14.08
N ILE A 311 -29.75 -20.81 14.60
CA ILE A 311 -30.51 -19.65 14.06
C ILE A 311 -29.95 -19.00 12.77
N TYR A 312 -28.83 -19.46 12.18
CA TYR A 312 -28.12 -18.64 11.15
C TYR A 312 -27.79 -19.34 9.81
N SER A 313 -28.72 -20.09 9.19
CA SER A 313 -28.39 -21.00 8.06
C SER A 313 -28.54 -20.49 6.61
N ILE A 314 -29.01 -19.26 6.33
CA ILE A 314 -29.41 -18.90 4.95
C ILE A 314 -28.50 -17.88 4.24
N ARG A 315 -27.64 -17.11 4.93
CA ARG A 315 -26.89 -15.99 4.30
C ARG A 315 -25.52 -16.32 3.70
N SER A 316 -24.79 -17.32 4.21
CA SER A 316 -23.40 -17.58 3.79
C SER A 316 -23.26 -18.11 2.35
N ILE A 317 -24.30 -18.73 1.78
CA ILE A 317 -24.28 -19.25 0.40
C ILE A 317 -24.35 -18.12 -0.65
N TYR A 318 -24.92 -16.96 -0.28
CA TYR A 318 -25.18 -15.85 -1.21
C TYR A 318 -24.21 -14.67 -1.09
N MET A 319 -23.26 -14.72 -0.15
CA MET A 319 -22.40 -13.58 0.20
C MET A 319 -20.92 -13.75 -0.13
N VAL A 320 -20.50 -14.86 -0.76
CA VAL A 320 -19.16 -14.92 -1.37
C VAL A 320 -19.18 -13.94 -2.54
N PRO A 321 -18.42 -12.84 -2.52
CA PRO A 321 -18.36 -11.92 -3.64
C PRO A 321 -17.92 -12.72 -4.86
N ASN A 322 -18.79 -12.80 -5.88
CA ASN A 322 -18.36 -13.36 -7.13
C ASN A 322 -17.36 -12.36 -7.73
N ILE A 323 -16.06 -12.59 -7.58
CA ILE A 323 -15.01 -11.74 -8.14
C ILE A 323 -15.16 -11.66 -9.67
N PHE A 324 -15.69 -12.69 -10.34
CA PHE A 324 -16.03 -12.61 -11.77
C PHE A 324 -17.16 -11.63 -12.07
N ALA A 325 -18.04 -11.34 -11.10
CA ALA A 325 -19.02 -10.26 -11.26
C ALA A 325 -18.32 -8.90 -11.44
N LYS A 326 -17.21 -8.63 -10.71
CA LYS A 326 -16.43 -7.39 -10.87
C LYS A 326 -15.92 -7.20 -12.30
N PHE A 327 -15.74 -8.28 -13.05
CA PHE A 327 -15.26 -8.27 -14.44
C PHE A 327 -16.35 -8.30 -15.50
N SER A 328 -17.63 -8.38 -15.09
CA SER A 328 -18.75 -8.36 -16.04
C SER A 328 -18.75 -7.05 -16.85
N ARG A 329 -19.09 -7.15 -18.15
CA ARG A 329 -19.17 -5.96 -19.04
C ARG A 329 -20.13 -4.90 -18.48
N ALA A 330 -21.20 -5.33 -17.82
CA ALA A 330 -22.17 -4.44 -17.17
C ALA A 330 -21.55 -3.66 -16.01
N ILE A 331 -20.77 -4.31 -15.14
CA ILE A 331 -20.09 -3.63 -14.03
C ILE A 331 -19.02 -2.66 -14.54
N ARG A 332 -18.25 -3.04 -15.57
CA ARG A 332 -17.29 -2.12 -16.21
C ARG A 332 -17.97 -0.91 -16.81
N LYS A 333 -19.06 -1.09 -17.56
CA LYS A 333 -19.83 0.01 -18.13
C LYS A 333 -20.37 0.96 -17.05
N ASN A 334 -21.02 0.42 -16.02
CA ASN A 334 -21.52 1.21 -14.90
C ASN A 334 -20.37 1.93 -14.18
N GLY A 335 -19.21 1.27 -14.03
CA GLY A 335 -18.00 1.85 -13.47
C GLY A 335 -17.54 3.10 -14.22
N TYR A 336 -17.44 3.06 -15.55
CA TYR A 336 -17.09 4.24 -16.35
C TYR A 336 -18.12 5.38 -16.19
N GLU A 337 -19.41 5.07 -16.12
CA GLU A 337 -20.45 6.07 -15.84
C GLU A 337 -20.25 6.73 -14.45
N TYR A 338 -19.85 5.96 -13.44
CA TYR A 338 -19.50 6.50 -12.13
C TYR A 338 -18.20 7.32 -12.15
N VAL A 339 -17.18 6.89 -12.89
CA VAL A 339 -15.92 7.64 -13.10
C VAL A 339 -16.24 9.04 -13.63
N GLU A 340 -17.03 9.13 -14.70
CA GLU A 340 -17.45 10.40 -15.32
C GLU A 340 -18.28 11.26 -14.36
N LYS A 341 -19.24 10.66 -13.64
CA LYS A 341 -20.05 11.38 -12.64
C LYS A 341 -19.18 12.01 -11.55
N HIS A 342 -18.18 11.30 -11.06
CA HIS A 342 -17.25 11.80 -10.05
C HIS A 342 -16.30 12.86 -10.61
N LEU A 343 -15.81 12.68 -11.85
CA LEU A 343 -15.00 13.67 -12.56
C LEU A 343 -15.75 14.99 -12.73
N GLU A 344 -17.00 14.96 -13.20
CA GLU A 344 -17.78 16.19 -13.40
C GLU A 344 -18.16 16.87 -12.08
N SER A 345 -18.53 16.08 -11.06
CA SER A 345 -18.73 16.61 -9.71
C SER A 345 -17.45 17.24 -9.13
N GLY A 346 -16.29 16.67 -9.43
CA GLY A 346 -14.98 17.22 -9.07
C GLY A 346 -14.72 18.57 -9.75
N ARG A 347 -15.02 18.69 -11.05
CA ARG A 347 -14.89 19.96 -11.78
C ARG A 347 -15.83 21.04 -11.26
N GLN A 348 -17.08 20.68 -10.96
CA GLN A 348 -18.04 21.61 -10.36
C GLN A 348 -17.50 22.15 -9.02
N THR A 349 -17.12 21.26 -8.10
CA THR A 349 -16.57 21.67 -6.79
C THR A 349 -15.27 22.45 -6.89
N MET A 350 -14.43 22.16 -7.89
CA MET A 350 -13.23 22.96 -8.21
C MET A 350 -13.60 24.38 -8.63
N SER A 351 -14.60 24.54 -9.50
CA SER A 351 -15.08 25.85 -9.98
C SER A 351 -15.71 26.70 -8.86
N GLU A 352 -16.30 26.04 -7.86
CA GLU A 352 -16.83 26.66 -6.64
C GLU A 352 -15.72 27.04 -5.63
N GLY A 353 -14.45 26.73 -5.92
CA GLY A 353 -13.31 26.96 -5.03
C GLY A 353 -13.21 25.97 -3.87
N ASN A 354 -13.99 24.89 -3.88
CA ASN A 354 -13.95 23.84 -2.86
C ASN A 354 -12.94 22.75 -3.24
N TYR A 355 -11.66 23.11 -3.22
CA TYR A 355 -10.57 22.24 -3.67
C TYR A 355 -10.47 20.93 -2.86
N GLN A 356 -10.77 20.97 -1.55
CA GLN A 356 -10.77 19.76 -0.72
C GLN A 356 -11.77 18.72 -1.23
N LYS A 357 -13.04 19.13 -1.44
CA LYS A 357 -14.04 18.23 -2.00
C LYS A 357 -13.68 17.79 -3.41
N SER A 358 -13.07 18.68 -4.19
CA SER A 358 -12.64 18.39 -5.55
C SER A 358 -11.59 17.27 -5.60
N VAL A 359 -10.55 17.33 -4.74
CA VAL A 359 -9.56 16.25 -4.58
C VAL A 359 -10.26 14.92 -4.26
N ASN A 360 -11.14 14.91 -3.25
CA ASN A 360 -11.85 13.68 -2.86
C ASN A 360 -12.69 13.10 -4.02
N LYS A 361 -13.26 13.95 -4.88
CA LYS A 361 -14.04 13.52 -6.06
C LYS A 361 -13.15 12.96 -7.15
N PHE A 362 -12.03 13.59 -7.47
CA PHE A 362 -11.08 13.08 -8.45
C PHE A 362 -10.40 11.80 -7.97
N SER A 363 -10.01 11.71 -6.70
CA SER A 363 -9.49 10.48 -6.10
C SER A 363 -10.52 9.35 -6.13
N LYS A 364 -11.80 9.63 -5.86
CA LYS A 364 -12.84 8.59 -6.02
C LYS A 364 -13.04 8.15 -7.47
N SER A 365 -12.94 9.09 -8.42
CA SER A 365 -12.97 8.78 -9.86
C SER A 365 -11.79 7.86 -10.23
N MET A 366 -10.59 8.17 -9.74
CA MET A 366 -9.39 7.35 -9.89
C MET A 366 -9.57 5.94 -9.31
N GLU A 367 -10.01 5.83 -8.05
CA GLU A 367 -10.21 4.56 -7.36
C GLU A 367 -11.20 3.65 -8.13
N ILE A 368 -12.31 4.20 -8.63
CA ILE A 368 -13.27 3.44 -9.42
C ILE A 368 -12.65 2.99 -10.75
N LEU A 369 -11.92 3.88 -11.42
CA LEU A 369 -11.26 3.57 -12.69
C LEU A 369 -10.26 2.42 -12.51
N MET A 370 -9.42 2.49 -11.48
CA MET A 370 -8.48 1.43 -11.12
C MET A 370 -9.16 0.09 -10.87
N ASN A 371 -10.30 0.10 -10.17
CA ASN A 371 -11.04 -1.12 -9.88
C ASN A 371 -11.64 -1.78 -11.14
N ILE A 372 -11.97 -1.00 -12.18
CA ILE A 372 -12.51 -1.54 -13.43
C ILE A 372 -11.43 -1.85 -14.48
N THR A 373 -10.26 -1.22 -14.39
CA THR A 373 -9.09 -1.47 -15.25
C THR A 373 -8.03 -2.35 -14.59
N TYR A 374 -8.32 -2.98 -13.45
CA TYR A 374 -7.36 -3.79 -12.68
C TYR A 374 -6.60 -4.86 -13.50
N LEU A 375 -7.20 -5.37 -14.59
CA LEU A 375 -6.57 -6.36 -15.48
C LEU A 375 -5.64 -5.74 -16.54
N GLU A 376 -5.63 -4.42 -16.70
CA GLU A 376 -4.80 -3.74 -17.68
C GLU A 376 -3.34 -3.68 -17.21
N LYS A 377 -2.41 -3.94 -18.14
CA LYS A 377 -0.97 -4.05 -17.84
C LYS A 377 -0.40 -2.82 -17.15
N LYS A 378 -0.85 -1.62 -17.51
CA LYS A 378 -0.40 -0.36 -16.93
C LYS A 378 -1.62 0.51 -16.72
N PHE A 379 -2.04 0.71 -15.47
CA PHE A 379 -3.29 1.42 -15.18
C PHE A 379 -3.34 2.83 -15.79
N TYR A 380 -2.18 3.45 -15.97
CA TYR A 380 -2.05 4.79 -16.54
C TYR A 380 -2.25 4.82 -18.06
N GLU A 381 -2.30 3.67 -18.75
CA GLU A 381 -2.62 3.60 -20.19
C GLU A 381 -4.12 3.82 -20.44
N GLY A 382 -5.00 3.35 -19.54
CA GLY A 382 -6.46 3.57 -19.61
C GLY A 382 -6.94 4.81 -18.86
N MET A 383 -6.04 5.52 -18.19
CA MET A 383 -6.44 6.59 -17.28
C MET A 383 -6.83 7.87 -18.00
N GLN A 384 -7.97 8.44 -17.59
CA GLN A 384 -8.39 9.74 -18.07
C GLN A 384 -7.49 10.85 -17.50
N TYR A 385 -6.63 11.40 -18.35
CA TYR A 385 -5.75 12.53 -18.05
C TYR A 385 -6.42 13.72 -17.32
N ALA A 386 -7.72 13.97 -17.58
CA ALA A 386 -8.47 15.03 -16.91
C ALA A 386 -8.64 14.79 -15.40
N ILE A 387 -8.68 13.54 -14.93
CA ILE A 387 -8.74 13.21 -13.51
C ILE A 387 -7.47 13.74 -12.83
N ILE A 388 -6.29 13.34 -13.32
CA ILE A 388 -5.00 13.68 -12.74
C ILE A 388 -4.79 15.19 -12.71
N THR A 389 -5.01 15.87 -13.83
CA THR A 389 -4.65 17.30 -13.96
C THR A 389 -5.58 18.26 -13.24
N ASN A 390 -6.87 17.92 -13.15
CA ASN A 390 -7.78 18.66 -12.29
C ASN A 390 -7.49 18.40 -10.80
N ARG A 391 -7.02 17.19 -10.46
CA ARG A 391 -6.57 16.86 -9.11
C ARG A 391 -5.28 17.61 -8.74
N ALA A 392 -4.22 17.56 -9.56
CA ALA A 392 -3.00 18.37 -9.41
C ALA A 392 -3.31 19.86 -9.20
N THR A 393 -4.25 20.40 -9.97
CA THR A 393 -4.73 21.78 -9.79
C THR A 393 -5.27 22.03 -8.38
N SER A 394 -6.13 21.13 -7.89
CA SER A 394 -6.78 21.27 -6.59
C SER A 394 -5.78 21.07 -5.45
N GLU A 395 -4.87 20.11 -5.60
CA GLU A 395 -3.76 19.84 -4.68
C GLU A 395 -2.80 21.03 -4.57
N PHE A 396 -2.45 21.64 -5.70
CA PHE A 396 -1.66 22.87 -5.73
C PHE A 396 -2.32 23.98 -4.91
N LYS A 397 -3.64 24.17 -5.06
CA LYS A 397 -4.40 25.17 -4.30
C LYS A 397 -4.53 24.86 -2.80
N LEU A 398 -4.37 23.60 -2.41
CA LEU A 398 -4.37 23.14 -1.01
C LEU A 398 -2.96 23.03 -0.41
N GLU A 399 -1.92 23.36 -1.18
CA GLU A 399 -0.51 23.17 -0.80
C GLU A 399 -0.21 21.71 -0.42
N LEU A 400 -0.78 20.75 -1.16
CA LEU A 400 -0.49 19.32 -1.09
C LEU A 400 0.58 18.97 -2.13
N LEU A 401 1.74 19.60 -2.00
CA LEU A 401 2.75 19.62 -3.05
C LEU A 401 3.43 18.26 -3.30
N ASP A 402 3.38 17.34 -2.35
CA ASP A 402 3.88 15.95 -2.52
C ASP A 402 2.99 15.12 -3.47
N ILE A 403 1.66 15.27 -3.39
CA ILE A 403 0.77 14.61 -4.37
C ILE A 403 0.78 15.38 -5.70
N CYS A 404 0.78 16.71 -5.61
CA CYS A 404 0.80 17.55 -6.81
C CYS A 404 2.01 17.22 -7.70
N ARG A 405 3.21 16.98 -7.12
CA ARG A 405 4.36 16.52 -7.93
C ARG A 405 4.09 15.18 -8.61
N HIS A 406 3.50 14.21 -7.92
CA HIS A 406 3.18 12.90 -8.47
C HIS A 406 2.19 13.03 -9.64
N ASP A 407 1.12 13.79 -9.44
CA ASP A 407 0.10 14.01 -10.46
C ASP A 407 0.61 14.83 -11.63
N ILE A 408 1.50 15.80 -11.41
CA ILE A 408 2.19 16.49 -12.52
C ILE A 408 3.04 15.50 -13.31
N ARG A 409 3.78 14.60 -12.66
CA ARG A 409 4.60 13.59 -13.35
C ARG A 409 3.75 12.70 -14.25
N LEU A 410 2.65 12.14 -13.72
CA LEU A 410 1.72 11.33 -14.51
C LEU A 410 1.00 12.14 -15.60
N GLY A 411 0.57 13.36 -15.28
CA GLY A 411 -0.11 14.25 -16.22
C GLY A 411 0.77 14.63 -17.40
N LEU A 412 2.03 14.99 -17.16
CA LEU A 412 3.00 15.30 -18.22
C LEU A 412 3.43 14.06 -18.99
N PHE A 413 3.50 12.89 -18.35
CA PHE A 413 3.73 11.63 -19.05
C PHE A 413 2.64 11.35 -20.09
N GLN A 414 1.37 11.51 -19.70
CA GLN A 414 0.22 11.28 -20.58
C GLN A 414 0.00 12.40 -21.61
N LYS A 415 0.18 13.66 -21.20
CA LYS A 415 -0.07 14.83 -22.03
C LYS A 415 0.98 15.92 -21.78
N LYS A 416 2.04 15.82 -22.58
CA LYS A 416 3.27 16.60 -22.48
C LYS A 416 3.07 18.11 -22.72
N ASP A 417 2.02 18.49 -23.45
CA ASP A 417 1.70 19.87 -23.84
C ASP A 417 0.82 20.62 -22.82
N CYS A 418 0.56 20.04 -21.64
CA CYS A 418 -0.18 20.75 -20.60
C CYS A 418 0.65 21.85 -19.92
N LYS A 419 0.64 23.04 -20.53
CA LYS A 419 1.34 24.24 -20.03
C LYS A 419 1.12 24.50 -18.54
N ARG A 420 -0.12 24.36 -18.07
CA ARG A 420 -0.52 24.61 -16.68
C ARG A 420 0.26 23.77 -15.66
N LEU A 421 0.66 22.55 -15.99
CA LEU A 421 1.42 21.70 -15.06
C LEU A 421 2.85 22.22 -14.85
N TYR A 422 3.47 22.81 -15.88
CA TYR A 422 4.80 23.41 -15.78
C TYR A 422 4.82 24.64 -14.84
N GLU A 423 3.72 25.40 -14.79
CA GLU A 423 3.56 26.56 -13.90
C GLU A 423 3.75 26.18 -12.41
N TYR A 424 3.40 24.96 -12.02
CA TYR A 424 3.37 24.52 -10.62
C TYR A 424 4.73 24.06 -10.09
N ILE A 425 5.65 23.72 -10.99
CA ILE A 425 6.93 23.07 -10.67
C ILE A 425 7.78 23.95 -9.75
N HIS A 426 7.78 25.27 -9.96
CA HIS A 426 8.53 26.22 -9.13
C HIS A 426 8.20 26.06 -7.64
N ASN A 427 6.91 26.08 -7.28
CA ASN A 427 6.48 26.04 -5.89
C ASN A 427 6.86 24.70 -5.23
N ILE A 428 6.88 23.62 -6.00
CA ILE A 428 7.33 22.32 -5.52
C ILE A 428 8.82 22.38 -5.18
N MET A 429 9.67 22.93 -6.06
CA MET A 429 11.11 23.08 -5.79
C MET A 429 11.37 23.88 -4.52
N VAL A 430 10.65 25.00 -4.34
CA VAL A 430 10.75 25.84 -3.13
C VAL A 430 10.30 25.08 -1.88
N GLN A 431 9.19 24.35 -1.94
CA GLN A 431 8.64 23.63 -0.79
C GLN A 431 9.59 22.54 -0.30
N PHE A 432 10.16 21.76 -1.22
CA PHE A 432 11.11 20.69 -0.93
C PHE A 432 12.52 21.21 -0.63
N ASN A 433 12.74 22.54 -0.71
CA ASN A 433 14.03 23.22 -0.51
C ASN A 433 15.11 22.85 -1.55
N ALA A 434 14.71 22.51 -2.76
CA ALA A 434 15.57 22.20 -3.90
C ALA A 434 15.89 23.46 -4.72
N MET A 435 16.51 24.45 -4.07
CA MET A 435 16.67 25.80 -4.63
C MET A 435 17.49 25.85 -5.93
N THR A 436 18.41 24.91 -6.12
CA THR A 436 19.21 24.76 -7.36
C THR A 436 18.34 24.41 -8.58
N LEU A 437 17.16 23.83 -8.38
CA LEU A 437 16.20 23.50 -9.44
C LEU A 437 15.19 24.61 -9.74
N VAL A 438 15.10 25.66 -8.92
CA VAL A 438 14.16 26.78 -9.14
C VAL A 438 14.39 27.47 -10.50
N PRO A 439 15.63 27.84 -10.89
CA PRO A 439 15.87 28.42 -12.21
C PRO A 439 15.51 27.48 -13.36
N VAL A 440 15.68 26.16 -13.15
CA VAL A 440 15.31 25.14 -14.13
C VAL A 440 13.79 25.07 -14.29
N ALA A 441 13.04 25.13 -13.18
CA ALA A 441 11.58 25.16 -13.21
C ALA A 441 11.04 26.41 -13.93
N ASP A 442 11.64 27.57 -13.66
CA ASP A 442 11.28 28.83 -14.34
C ASP A 442 11.57 28.76 -15.84
N GLU A 443 12.72 28.22 -16.22
CA GLU A 443 13.09 28.00 -17.63
C GLU A 443 12.08 27.08 -18.34
N LEU A 444 11.69 25.96 -17.70
CA LEU A 444 10.69 25.03 -18.25
C LEU A 444 9.35 25.73 -18.52
N TRP A 445 8.91 26.58 -17.59
CA TRP A 445 7.67 27.35 -17.75
C TRP A 445 7.76 28.37 -18.89
N GLU A 446 8.86 29.12 -18.99
CA GLU A 446 9.07 30.06 -20.10
C GLU A 446 9.12 29.35 -21.45
N GLN A 447 9.82 28.21 -21.56
CA GLN A 447 9.87 27.42 -22.78
C GLN A 447 8.50 26.85 -23.16
N ALA A 448 7.71 26.36 -22.19
CA ALA A 448 6.35 25.87 -22.43
C ALA A 448 5.39 26.95 -22.96
N LYS A 449 5.67 28.23 -22.67
CA LYS A 449 4.91 29.37 -23.20
C LYS A 449 5.32 29.80 -24.61
N SER A 450 6.49 29.36 -25.09
CA SER A 450 6.99 29.74 -26.42
C SER A 450 6.07 29.28 -27.56
N GLU A 451 6.29 29.83 -28.76
CA GLU A 451 5.45 29.56 -29.93
C GLU A 451 5.58 28.11 -30.42
N ASN A 452 6.79 27.53 -30.34
CA ASN A 452 7.09 26.16 -30.75
C ASN A 452 7.87 25.38 -29.68
N PRO A 453 7.26 25.04 -28.53
CA PRO A 453 7.95 24.31 -27.47
C PRO A 453 8.21 22.85 -27.87
N ASP A 454 9.40 22.34 -27.54
CA ASP A 454 9.69 20.90 -27.60
C ASP A 454 9.15 20.21 -26.34
N PHE A 455 7.84 19.92 -26.33
CA PHE A 455 7.18 19.31 -25.18
C PHE A 455 7.70 17.91 -24.84
N GLU A 456 8.29 17.19 -25.80
CA GLU A 456 8.91 15.90 -25.53
C GLU A 456 10.09 16.06 -24.58
N LYS A 457 10.99 16.97 -24.92
CA LYS A 457 12.15 17.28 -24.09
C LYS A 457 11.75 17.94 -22.77
N LEU A 458 10.82 18.89 -22.80
CA LEU A 458 10.36 19.61 -21.61
C LEU A 458 9.74 18.66 -20.58
N SER A 459 8.85 17.76 -21.02
CA SER A 459 8.16 16.84 -20.12
C SER A 459 9.12 15.85 -19.46
N LYS A 460 10.09 15.28 -20.19
CA LYS A 460 11.11 14.40 -19.61
C LYS A 460 11.92 15.10 -18.51
N LYS A 461 12.43 16.30 -18.80
CA LYS A 461 13.18 17.10 -17.84
C LYS A 461 12.32 17.47 -16.62
N ALA A 462 11.07 17.87 -16.84
CA ALA A 462 10.13 18.18 -15.76
C ALA A 462 9.84 16.97 -14.87
N ILE A 463 9.58 15.79 -15.46
CA ILE A 463 9.31 14.56 -14.72
C ILE A 463 10.53 14.13 -13.90
N ALA A 464 11.73 14.25 -14.47
CA ALA A 464 12.99 13.93 -13.80
C ALA A 464 13.23 14.80 -12.56
N ILE A 465 13.10 16.13 -12.66
CA ILE A 465 13.33 17.04 -11.52
C ILE A 465 12.24 16.93 -10.44
N LEU A 466 11.05 16.44 -10.78
CA LEU A 466 9.94 16.20 -9.85
C LEU A 466 10.01 14.83 -9.15
N SER A 467 10.89 13.93 -9.62
CA SER A 467 11.16 12.69 -8.91
C SER A 467 11.79 12.97 -7.55
N LEU A 468 11.49 12.13 -6.57
CA LEU A 468 12.02 12.26 -5.22
C LEU A 468 13.56 12.18 -5.23
N GLU A 469 14.12 11.31 -6.06
CA GLU A 469 15.56 11.18 -6.26
C GLU A 469 16.16 12.47 -6.86
N GLY A 470 15.52 13.09 -7.85
CA GLY A 470 15.94 14.37 -8.42
C GLY A 470 15.92 15.51 -7.40
N LEU A 471 14.85 15.62 -6.62
CA LEU A 471 14.71 16.62 -5.55
C LEU A 471 15.81 16.48 -4.48
N ILE A 472 16.07 15.26 -4.02
CA ILE A 472 17.07 14.99 -2.98
C ILE A 472 18.50 15.13 -3.52
N ALA A 473 18.77 14.66 -4.73
CA ALA A 473 20.08 14.82 -5.37
C ALA A 473 20.43 16.29 -5.57
N ALA A 474 19.46 17.12 -5.98
CA ALA A 474 19.66 18.56 -6.15
C ALA A 474 19.99 19.27 -4.83
N ARG A 475 19.45 18.79 -3.71
CA ARG A 475 19.71 19.34 -2.37
C ARG A 475 21.00 18.90 -1.73
N THR A 476 21.56 17.80 -2.22
CA THR A 476 22.75 17.18 -1.66
C THR A 476 23.94 17.37 -2.58
N ASP A 477 23.81 18.23 -3.60
CA ASP A 477 24.80 18.49 -4.66
C ASP A 477 25.26 17.21 -5.37
N LYS A 478 24.37 16.22 -5.47
CA LYS A 478 24.58 14.92 -6.13
C LYS A 478 23.87 14.80 -7.47
N LEU A 479 23.15 15.82 -7.92
CA LEU A 479 22.48 15.81 -9.22
C LEU A 479 23.49 16.09 -10.34
N SER A 480 24.18 15.03 -10.77
CA SER A 480 25.07 15.07 -11.94
C SER A 480 24.28 15.03 -13.25
N GLU A 481 24.95 15.36 -14.37
CA GLU A 481 24.38 15.22 -15.71
C GLU A 481 24.02 13.77 -16.03
N ASP A 482 24.86 12.80 -15.63
CA ASP A 482 24.58 11.37 -15.80
C ASP A 482 23.33 10.94 -15.02
N LEU A 483 23.19 11.39 -13.76
CA LEU A 483 22.00 11.09 -12.96
C LEU A 483 20.75 11.76 -13.55
N MET A 484 20.88 13.00 -14.05
CA MET A 484 19.77 13.68 -14.70
C MET A 484 19.31 12.94 -15.97
N ASN A 485 20.25 12.52 -16.82
CA ASN A 485 19.97 11.73 -18.02
C ASN A 485 19.31 10.39 -17.68
N ASP A 486 19.79 9.71 -16.62
CA ASP A 486 19.17 8.48 -16.12
C ASP A 486 17.73 8.72 -15.63
N LEU A 487 17.48 9.80 -14.88
CA LEU A 487 16.14 10.18 -14.42
C LEU A 487 15.19 10.52 -15.58
N GLU A 488 15.67 11.26 -16.59
CA GLU A 488 14.89 11.57 -17.80
C GLU A 488 14.51 10.30 -18.59
N ASN A 489 15.41 9.31 -18.64
CA ASN A 489 15.17 8.04 -19.31
C ASN A 489 14.23 7.12 -18.52
N ARG A 490 14.35 7.09 -17.19
CA ARG A 490 13.45 6.32 -16.30
C ARG A 490 12.03 6.89 -16.27
N ASN A 491 11.88 8.19 -16.44
CA ASN A 491 10.58 8.84 -16.56
C ASN A 491 9.71 8.65 -15.29
N ILE A 492 8.62 7.87 -15.35
CA ILE A 492 7.76 7.55 -14.19
C ILE A 492 7.98 6.13 -13.65
N GLU A 493 8.90 5.36 -14.22
CA GLU A 493 9.07 3.92 -13.93
C GLU A 493 9.66 3.66 -12.53
N ASP A 494 10.22 4.66 -11.86
CA ASP A 494 10.62 4.60 -10.45
C ASP A 494 9.42 4.32 -9.51
N MET A 495 8.23 4.86 -9.83
CA MET A 495 6.98 4.57 -9.10
C MET A 495 6.49 3.12 -9.29
N PHE A 496 7.03 2.41 -10.27
CA PHE A 496 6.65 1.05 -10.65
C PHE A 496 7.78 0.04 -10.47
N SER A 497 8.93 0.50 -9.94
CA SER A 497 10.12 -0.32 -9.80
C SER A 497 9.96 -1.41 -8.72
N ARG A 498 10.76 -2.47 -8.87
CA ARG A 498 10.89 -3.55 -7.89
C ARG A 498 11.37 -2.99 -6.55
N ILE A 499 10.76 -3.42 -5.46
CA ILE A 499 11.17 -3.00 -4.11
C ILE A 499 12.07 -4.04 -3.44
N SER A 500 11.87 -5.33 -3.71
CA SER A 500 12.66 -6.37 -3.06
C SER A 500 14.10 -6.42 -3.54
N PHE A 501 14.97 -6.88 -2.64
CA PHE A 501 16.38 -7.11 -2.92
C PHE A 501 16.59 -8.52 -3.47
N PRO A 502 17.51 -8.68 -4.45
CA PRO A 502 17.90 -9.98 -4.97
C PRO A 502 18.55 -10.84 -3.88
N SER A 503 18.55 -12.16 -4.08
CA SER A 503 19.19 -13.13 -3.17
C SER A 503 20.66 -12.83 -2.91
N SER A 504 21.37 -12.25 -3.88
CA SER A 504 22.75 -11.79 -3.73
C SER A 504 22.97 -10.67 -2.68
N GLN A 505 21.92 -9.94 -2.30
CA GLN A 505 21.98 -8.87 -1.30
C GLN A 505 21.33 -9.24 0.03
N LEU A 506 20.31 -10.09 -0.01
CA LEU A 506 19.58 -10.54 1.16
C LEU A 506 19.14 -11.99 0.93
N ASP A 507 19.43 -12.89 1.85
CA ASP A 507 19.07 -14.31 1.68
C ASP A 507 17.53 -14.48 1.58
N PRO A 508 17.03 -15.46 0.80
CA PRO A 508 15.62 -15.83 0.82
C PRO A 508 15.20 -16.31 2.21
N LEU A 509 13.89 -16.34 2.47
CA LEU A 509 13.38 -17.02 3.66
C LEU A 509 13.73 -18.51 3.60
N PRO A 510 13.93 -19.20 4.74
CA PRO A 510 14.44 -20.58 4.74
C PRO A 510 13.59 -21.61 3.97
N TRP A 511 12.34 -21.27 3.68
CA TRP A 511 11.39 -22.11 2.95
C TRP A 511 11.10 -21.64 1.52
N LEU A 512 11.80 -20.61 1.05
CA LEU A 512 11.72 -20.09 -0.32
C LEU A 512 13.04 -20.33 -1.03
N ASN A 513 12.97 -20.60 -2.33
CA ASN A 513 14.13 -20.66 -3.21
C ASN A 513 14.37 -19.30 -3.92
N ASP A 514 15.51 -19.17 -4.60
CA ASP A 514 15.90 -17.92 -5.27
C ASP A 514 14.95 -17.49 -6.41
N GLN A 515 14.22 -18.43 -7.02
CA GLN A 515 13.24 -18.17 -8.08
C GLN A 515 11.88 -17.74 -7.53
N GLU A 516 11.63 -17.92 -6.23
CA GLU A 516 10.36 -17.58 -5.57
C GLU A 516 10.34 -16.17 -4.97
N GLN A 517 11.34 -15.33 -5.31
CA GLN A 517 11.38 -13.92 -4.95
C GLN A 517 10.62 -13.06 -5.97
N GLU A 518 10.22 -11.84 -5.58
CA GLU A 518 9.56 -10.88 -6.47
C GLU A 518 10.36 -10.75 -7.78
N GLU A 519 9.75 -11.08 -8.91
CA GLU A 519 10.32 -10.70 -10.20
C GLU A 519 10.24 -9.16 -10.35
N PRO A 520 11.11 -8.51 -11.13
CA PRO A 520 10.85 -7.12 -11.52
C PRO A 520 9.40 -7.03 -11.99
N VAL A 521 8.67 -5.98 -11.59
CA VAL A 521 7.28 -5.74 -12.04
C VAL A 521 7.29 -5.48 -13.55
N ILE A 522 7.50 -6.54 -14.33
CA ILE A 522 7.09 -6.66 -15.70
C ILE A 522 5.70 -7.22 -15.54
N LEU A 523 4.73 -6.31 -15.42
CA LEU A 523 3.31 -6.61 -15.35
C LEU A 523 3.02 -7.73 -16.35
N ILE A 524 2.60 -8.86 -15.79
CA ILE A 524 2.47 -10.17 -16.42
C ILE A 524 1.78 -10.04 -17.78
N ASP A 525 2.31 -10.71 -18.81
CA ASP A 525 1.73 -10.78 -20.15
C ASP A 525 0.38 -11.55 -20.13
N ILE A 526 -0.70 -10.91 -19.66
CA ILE A 526 -2.02 -11.53 -19.45
C ILE A 526 -2.79 -11.77 -20.77
N VAL A 527 -2.38 -11.19 -21.90
CA VAL A 527 -3.22 -11.15 -23.13
C VAL A 527 -3.33 -12.50 -23.86
N GLN A 528 -2.55 -13.53 -23.52
CA GLN A 528 -2.60 -14.79 -24.28
C GLN A 528 -3.68 -15.78 -23.84
N ASN A 529 -4.35 -15.60 -22.70
CA ASN A 529 -5.34 -16.57 -22.20
C ASN A 529 -6.82 -16.15 -22.32
N GLU A 530 -7.13 -14.86 -22.59
CA GLU A 530 -8.55 -14.44 -22.77
C GLU A 530 -9.18 -14.97 -24.06
N ASN A 531 -8.38 -15.23 -25.10
CA ASN A 531 -8.87 -15.80 -26.36
C ASN A 531 -9.39 -17.25 -26.23
N ASN A 532 -9.15 -17.92 -25.09
CA ASN A 532 -9.65 -19.28 -24.84
C ASN A 532 -10.92 -19.32 -23.97
N LEU A 533 -11.33 -18.19 -23.38
CA LEU A 533 -12.49 -18.12 -22.48
C LEU A 533 -13.72 -17.45 -23.13
N SER A 534 -13.55 -16.78 -24.27
CA SER A 534 -14.67 -16.15 -25.00
C SER A 534 -15.53 -17.11 -25.83
N ASP A 535 -15.08 -18.35 -26.04
CA ASP A 535 -15.77 -19.31 -26.92
C ASP A 535 -16.73 -20.25 -26.16
N SER A 536 -16.79 -20.21 -24.83
CA SER A 536 -17.68 -21.08 -24.04
C SER A 536 -19.03 -20.47 -23.65
N ASP A 537 -19.33 -19.24 -24.06
CA ASP A 537 -20.63 -18.57 -23.83
C ASP A 537 -21.64 -18.78 -24.98
N GLN A 538 -21.48 -19.83 -25.79
CA GLN A 538 -22.56 -20.28 -26.66
C GLN A 538 -23.60 -21.04 -25.82
N GLN A 539 -24.75 -20.38 -25.65
CA GLN A 539 -25.94 -20.94 -25.00
C GLN A 539 -26.28 -22.34 -25.56
N PRO A 540 -26.77 -23.28 -24.74
CA PRO A 540 -27.27 -24.54 -25.27
C PRO A 540 -28.49 -24.24 -26.14
N GLU A 541 -28.36 -24.48 -27.45
CA GLU A 541 -29.49 -24.49 -28.37
C GLU A 541 -30.54 -25.49 -27.87
N ASN A 542 -31.77 -24.98 -27.70
CA ASN A 542 -32.96 -25.77 -27.44
C ASN A 542 -33.16 -26.79 -28.57
N ASN A 543 -32.81 -28.05 -28.33
CA ASN A 543 -33.30 -29.16 -29.13
C ASN A 543 -34.71 -29.53 -28.66
N GLU A 544 -35.70 -28.76 -29.12
CA GLU A 544 -37.02 -29.30 -29.38
C GLU A 544 -36.96 -30.07 -30.71
N ASN A 545 -37.04 -31.41 -30.67
CA ASN A 545 -37.58 -32.17 -31.79
C ASN A 545 -38.28 -33.45 -31.32
N VAL A 546 -39.60 -33.28 -31.31
CA VAL A 546 -40.74 -34.18 -31.49
C VAL A 546 -40.50 -35.39 -32.42
N ASN A 547 -41.03 -36.54 -31.97
CA ASN A 547 -41.50 -37.76 -32.67
C ASN A 547 -40.52 -38.66 -33.45
N SER A 548 -40.31 -39.89 -32.95
CA SER A 548 -41.12 -41.08 -33.31
C SER A 548 -40.88 -42.23 -32.33
#